data_AF-A0A9E5LFK1-F1
#
_entry.id   AF-A0A9E5LFK1-F1
#
_cell.length_a   1.000
_cell.length_b   1.000
_cell.length_c   1.000
_cell.angle_alpha   90.00
_cell.angle_beta   90.00
_cell.angle_gamma   90.00
#
_symmetry.space_group_name_H-M   'P 1'
#
loop_
_entity.id
_entity.type
_entity.pdbx_description
1 polymer ?
#
loop_
_entity_poly.entity_id
_entity_poly.type
_entity_poly.pdbx_seq_one_letter_code
_entity_poly.pdbx_strand_id
1 'polypeptide(L)'
;MNTSKNPFEEMMRAAQDMAQAMNPALETFSPKGFEAMMPKMPKDMMEMVFGNTFNTEGLDAKTRLLLTLAGLTMQGAQNDVALRQTVRHLKEAGARDQEIIETIGQMSMFAGLPAMTRAMQLAQEVMEDKEDTEK
;
A
#
# COMPACT_ATOMS: atom_id res chain seq x y z
N MET A 1 -7.00 49.11 -29.57
CA MET A 1 -7.64 47.81 -29.88
C MET A 1 -7.51 46.95 -28.63
N ASN A 2 -8.64 46.71 -27.96
CA ASN A 2 -8.73 46.01 -26.68
C ASN A 2 -8.31 44.54 -26.82
N THR A 3 -7.24 44.14 -26.13
CA THR A 3 -7.07 42.75 -25.73
C THR A 3 -7.57 42.70 -24.29
N SER A 4 -8.87 42.45 -24.08
CA SER A 4 -9.33 42.09 -22.73
C SER A 4 -8.75 40.72 -22.44
N LYS A 5 -7.55 40.69 -21.88
CA LYS A 5 -7.00 39.49 -21.25
C LYS A 5 -8.06 39.01 -20.28
N ASN A 6 -8.49 37.76 -20.46
CA ASN A 6 -9.55 37.21 -19.65
C ASN A 6 -9.09 37.26 -18.19
N PRO A 7 -9.77 38.00 -17.29
CA PRO A 7 -9.34 38.13 -15.90
C PRO A 7 -9.29 36.77 -15.19
N PHE A 8 -10.01 35.78 -15.72
CA PHE A 8 -9.94 34.39 -15.27
C PHE A 8 -8.63 33.69 -15.70
N GLU A 9 -8.07 34.01 -16.86
CA GLU A 9 -6.77 33.47 -17.30
C GLU A 9 -5.63 34.00 -16.44
N GLU A 10 -5.66 35.29 -16.08
CA GLU A 10 -4.65 35.87 -15.18
C GLU A 10 -4.78 35.30 -13.76
N MET A 11 -6.01 35.09 -13.28
CA MET A 11 -6.25 34.43 -12.00
C MET A 11 -5.76 32.98 -11.99
N MET A 12 -6.01 32.22 -13.06
CA MET A 12 -5.55 30.83 -13.20
C MET A 12 -4.04 30.73 -13.30
N ARG A 13 -3.40 31.65 -14.02
CA ARG A 13 -1.95 31.72 -14.11
C ARG A 13 -1.31 32.11 -12.78
N ALA A 14 -1.86 33.10 -12.09
CA ALA A 14 -1.40 33.46 -10.74
C ALA A 14 -1.60 32.32 -9.74
N ALA A 15 -2.69 31.55 -9.86
CA ALA A 15 -2.92 30.35 -9.05
C ALA A 15 -1.91 29.23 -9.35
N GLN A 16 -1.52 29.04 -10.62
CA GLN A 16 -0.48 28.09 -11.02
C GLN A 16 0.92 28.52 -10.54
N ASP A 17 1.26 29.80 -10.70
CA ASP A 17 2.52 30.36 -10.23
C ASP A 17 2.62 30.28 -8.69
N MET A 18 1.50 30.55 -7.99
CA MET A 18 1.40 30.40 -6.54
C MET A 18 1.47 28.92 -6.11
N ALA A 19 0.85 28.00 -6.85
CA ALA A 19 0.95 26.57 -6.57
C ALA A 19 2.37 26.02 -6.77
N GLN A 20 3.09 26.45 -7.82
CA GLN A 20 4.50 26.12 -8.03
C GLN A 20 5.41 26.72 -6.96
N ALA A 21 5.17 27.98 -6.56
CA ALA A 21 5.96 28.64 -5.53
C ALA A 21 5.68 28.11 -4.12
N MET A 22 4.46 27.64 -3.84
CA MET A 22 4.07 27.17 -2.51
C MET A 22 4.54 25.76 -2.20
N ASN A 23 4.78 24.86 -3.18
CA ASN A 23 5.43 23.61 -2.84
C ASN A 23 6.06 22.80 -3.99
N PRO A 24 7.38 22.92 -4.26
CA PRO A 24 8.12 21.88 -4.98
C PRO A 24 8.04 20.50 -4.29
N ALA A 25 7.63 20.42 -3.01
CA ALA A 25 7.39 19.15 -2.31
C ALA A 25 6.02 18.51 -2.60
N LEU A 26 5.11 19.19 -3.31
CA LEU A 26 3.86 18.55 -3.80
C LEU A 26 4.09 17.76 -5.10
N GLU A 27 5.07 18.14 -5.93
CA GLU A 27 5.47 17.33 -7.10
C GLU A 27 6.13 16.01 -6.69
N THR A 28 6.67 15.93 -5.47
CA THR A 28 7.29 14.71 -4.90
C THR A 28 6.31 13.84 -4.12
N PHE A 29 5.03 14.19 -4.05
CA PHE A 29 4.00 13.35 -3.43
C PHE A 29 3.62 12.18 -4.36
N SER A 30 4.59 11.29 -4.57
CA SER A 30 4.34 10.02 -5.25
C SER A 30 3.64 9.04 -4.29
N PRO A 31 2.73 8.19 -4.77
CA PRO A 31 2.14 7.13 -3.95
C PRO A 31 3.19 6.27 -3.25
N LYS A 32 4.32 5.98 -3.92
CA LYS A 32 5.47 5.26 -3.34
C LYS A 32 6.16 6.03 -2.20
N GLY A 33 6.35 7.35 -2.35
CA GLY A 33 6.94 8.19 -1.31
C GLY A 33 6.03 8.31 -0.08
N PHE A 34 4.72 8.39 -0.30
CA PHE A 34 3.73 8.37 0.77
C PHE A 34 3.66 7.01 1.50
N GLU A 35 3.70 5.90 0.76
CA GLU A 35 3.81 4.54 1.32
C GLU A 35 5.08 4.35 2.16
N ALA A 36 6.21 4.92 1.73
CA ALA A 36 7.46 4.87 2.49
C ALA A 36 7.40 5.71 3.78
N MET A 37 6.61 6.78 3.79
CA MET A 37 6.42 7.66 4.95
C MET A 37 5.43 7.09 5.97
N MET A 38 4.52 6.20 5.56
CA MET A 38 3.63 5.46 6.45
C MET A 38 4.41 4.48 7.32
N PRO A 39 4.49 4.68 8.65
CA PRO A 39 5.23 3.78 9.52
C PRO A 39 4.61 2.38 9.51
N LYS A 40 5.46 1.35 9.54
CA LYS A 40 5.00 -0.01 9.89
C LYS A 40 4.43 0.03 11.30
N MET A 41 3.24 -0.55 11.49
CA MET A 41 2.66 -0.68 12.83
C MET A 41 3.55 -1.64 13.65
N PRO A 42 3.94 -1.28 14.89
CA PRO A 42 4.71 -2.18 15.77
C PRO A 42 3.94 -3.47 16.04
N LYS A 43 4.64 -4.59 16.21
CA LYS A 43 4.04 -5.91 16.46
C LYS A 43 2.99 -5.91 17.59
N ASP A 44 3.30 -5.30 18.74
CA ASP A 44 2.38 -5.26 19.88
C ASP A 44 1.08 -4.50 19.57
N MET A 45 1.20 -3.42 18.80
CA MET A 45 0.03 -2.66 18.35
C MET A 45 -0.75 -3.42 17.27
N MET A 46 -0.07 -4.20 16.45
CA MET A 46 -0.70 -5.06 15.45
C MET A 46 -1.52 -6.18 16.12
N GLU A 47 -0.98 -6.82 17.17
CA GLU A 47 -1.72 -7.80 17.98
C GLU A 47 -2.85 -7.15 18.79
N MET A 48 -2.72 -5.89 19.19
CA MET A 48 -3.79 -5.16 19.85
C MET A 48 -4.95 -4.84 18.89
N VAL A 49 -4.65 -4.38 17.67
CA VAL A 49 -5.65 -3.90 16.70
C VAL A 49 -6.24 -5.04 15.85
N PHE A 50 -5.40 -6.00 15.46
CA PHE A 50 -5.76 -7.11 14.57
C PHE A 50 -5.61 -8.48 15.23
N GLY A 51 -5.01 -8.57 16.41
CA GLY A 51 -4.84 -9.85 17.09
C GLY A 51 -6.04 -10.30 17.90
N ASN A 52 -5.79 -11.29 18.74
CA ASN A 52 -6.79 -11.91 19.58
C ASN A 52 -6.71 -11.39 21.04
N THR A 53 -6.00 -10.28 21.28
CA THR A 53 -5.78 -9.70 22.62
C THR A 53 -7.07 -9.50 23.43
N PHE A 54 -8.16 -9.08 22.78
CA PHE A 54 -9.47 -8.88 23.43
C PHE A 54 -10.40 -10.09 23.33
N ASN A 55 -10.09 -11.06 22.48
CA ASN A 55 -10.85 -12.30 22.30
C ASN A 55 -9.85 -13.42 22.00
N THR A 56 -9.30 -14.02 23.05
CA THR A 56 -8.17 -14.97 22.96
C THR A 56 -8.49 -16.23 22.16
N GLU A 57 -9.78 -16.54 21.94
CA GLU A 57 -10.22 -17.65 21.09
C GLU A 57 -10.42 -17.25 19.62
N GLY A 58 -10.21 -15.97 19.27
CA GLY A 58 -10.29 -15.44 17.93
C GLY A 58 -9.02 -15.62 17.10
N LEU A 59 -9.10 -15.22 15.83
CA LEU A 59 -7.94 -15.22 14.92
C LEU A 59 -6.86 -14.24 15.37
N ASP A 60 -5.61 -14.69 15.33
CA ASP A 60 -4.42 -13.88 15.54
C ASP A 60 -4.18 -12.87 14.41
N ALA A 61 -3.29 -11.90 14.63
CA ALA A 61 -3.05 -10.82 13.68
C ALA A 61 -2.53 -11.35 12.35
N LYS A 62 -1.62 -12.35 12.39
CA LYS A 62 -1.08 -13.00 11.19
C LYS A 62 -2.21 -13.58 10.33
N THR A 63 -3.11 -14.35 10.93
CA THR A 63 -4.19 -15.02 10.20
C THR A 63 -5.17 -13.99 9.61
N ARG A 64 -5.49 -12.93 10.34
CA ARG A 64 -6.34 -11.87 9.81
C ARG A 64 -5.70 -11.16 8.62
N LEU A 65 -4.41 -10.87 8.69
CA LEU A 65 -3.70 -10.24 7.59
C LEU A 65 -3.58 -11.16 6.37
N LEU A 66 -3.44 -12.48 6.56
CA LEU A 66 -3.49 -13.44 5.45
C LEU A 66 -4.87 -13.44 4.78
N LEU A 67 -5.96 -13.37 5.57
CA LEU A 67 -7.32 -13.21 5.04
C LEU A 67 -7.50 -11.87 4.31
N THR A 68 -6.92 -10.78 4.83
CA THR A 68 -6.91 -9.48 4.15
C THR A 68 -6.19 -9.56 2.80
N LEU A 69 -5.01 -10.18 2.76
CA LEU A 69 -4.24 -10.36 1.52
C LEU A 69 -5.01 -11.19 0.49
N ALA A 70 -5.65 -12.28 0.93
CA ALA A 70 -6.54 -13.08 0.09
C ALA A 70 -7.68 -12.22 -0.46
N GLY A 71 -8.36 -11.45 0.39
CA GLY A 71 -9.45 -10.54 -0.02
C GLY A 71 -9.02 -9.48 -1.04
N LEU A 72 -7.86 -8.85 -0.82
CA LEU A 72 -7.31 -7.86 -1.76
C LEU A 72 -6.95 -8.49 -3.11
N THR A 73 -6.41 -9.71 -3.10
CA THR A 73 -6.12 -10.47 -4.31
C THR A 73 -7.41 -10.84 -5.05
N MET A 74 -8.44 -11.29 -4.32
CA MET A 74 -9.76 -11.62 -4.87
C MET A 74 -10.47 -10.43 -5.52
N GLN A 75 -10.20 -9.21 -5.07
CA GLN A 75 -10.71 -7.98 -5.69
C GLN A 75 -9.91 -7.56 -6.94
N GLY A 76 -9.00 -8.41 -7.43
CA GLY A 76 -8.17 -8.13 -8.61
C GLY A 76 -6.89 -7.37 -8.29
N ALA A 77 -6.48 -7.29 -7.02
CA ALA A 77 -5.27 -6.57 -6.58
C ALA A 77 -5.21 -5.11 -7.09
N GLN A 78 -6.35 -4.42 -7.07
CA GLN A 78 -6.47 -3.05 -7.59
C GLN A 78 -5.91 -1.99 -6.64
N ASN A 79 -5.88 -2.27 -5.34
CA ASN A 79 -5.38 -1.35 -4.32
C ASN A 79 -3.94 -1.71 -3.93
N ASP A 80 -3.00 -1.22 -4.73
CA ASP A 80 -1.57 -1.52 -4.60
C ASP A 80 -1.01 -1.11 -3.23
N VAL A 81 -1.42 0.06 -2.74
CA VAL A 81 -1.03 0.62 -1.44
C VAL A 81 -1.43 -0.34 -0.32
N ALA A 82 -2.70 -0.76 -0.30
CA ALA A 82 -3.20 -1.65 0.74
C ALA A 82 -2.54 -3.03 0.67
N LEU A 83 -2.27 -3.55 -0.52
CA LEU A 83 -1.64 -4.85 -0.69
C LEU A 83 -0.19 -4.83 -0.19
N ARG A 84 0.62 -3.84 -0.62
CA ARG A 84 1.99 -3.67 -0.12
C ARG A 84 2.03 -3.46 1.39
N GLN A 85 1.15 -2.63 1.94
CA GLN A 85 1.06 -2.44 3.39
C GLN A 85 0.70 -3.74 4.13
N THR A 86 -0.23 -4.53 3.58
CA THR A 86 -0.61 -5.83 4.15
C THR A 86 0.56 -6.79 4.17
N VAL A 87 1.36 -6.87 3.10
CA VAL A 87 2.58 -7.69 3.04
C VAL A 87 3.63 -7.21 4.06
N ARG A 88 3.84 -5.90 4.18
CA ARG A 88 4.74 -5.32 5.21
C ARG A 88 4.31 -5.71 6.62
N HIS A 89 3.01 -5.66 6.89
CA HIS A 89 2.45 -6.05 8.18
C HIS A 89 2.53 -7.56 8.44
N LEU A 90 2.32 -8.39 7.42
CA LEU A 90 2.48 -9.85 7.53
C LEU A 90 3.88 -10.24 7.98
N LYS A 91 4.91 -9.59 7.42
CA LYS A 91 6.30 -9.81 7.83
C LYS A 91 6.55 -9.43 9.29
N GLU A 92 5.96 -8.33 9.76
CA GLU A 92 6.05 -7.89 11.16
C GLU A 92 5.30 -8.84 12.11
N ALA A 93 4.16 -9.37 11.67
CA ALA A 93 3.40 -10.40 12.36
C ALA A 93 4.06 -11.80 12.33
N GLY A 94 5.25 -11.92 11.71
CA GLY A 94 6.02 -13.16 11.67
C GLY A 94 5.56 -14.17 10.61
N ALA A 95 4.82 -13.75 9.58
CA ALA A 95 4.54 -14.60 8.43
C ALA A 95 5.81 -14.86 7.62
N ARG A 96 6.01 -16.11 7.20
CA ARG A 96 7.05 -16.51 6.25
C ARG A 96 6.63 -16.11 4.84
N ASP A 97 7.61 -15.83 3.98
CA ASP A 97 7.33 -15.48 2.57
C ASP A 97 6.53 -16.57 1.86
N GLN A 98 6.79 -17.84 2.20
CA GLN A 98 6.01 -18.97 1.69
C GLN A 98 4.52 -18.88 2.05
N GLU A 99 4.16 -18.43 3.25
CA GLU A 99 2.73 -18.29 3.65
C GLU A 99 2.05 -17.19 2.82
N ILE A 100 2.77 -16.11 2.50
CA ILE A 100 2.30 -15.00 1.67
C ILE A 100 2.10 -15.48 0.21
N ILE A 101 3.10 -16.17 -0.33
CA ILE A 101 3.10 -16.72 -1.70
C ILE A 101 1.97 -17.73 -1.86
N GLU A 102 1.80 -18.66 -0.92
CA GLU A 102 0.73 -19.67 -0.96
C GLU A 102 -0.66 -19.02 -0.87
N THR A 103 -0.82 -18.00 -0.03
CA THR A 103 -2.10 -17.28 0.10
C THR A 103 -2.48 -16.62 -1.22
N ILE A 104 -1.55 -15.92 -1.88
CA ILE A 104 -1.78 -15.29 -3.19
C ILE A 104 -2.01 -16.35 -4.27
N GLY A 105 -1.19 -17.40 -4.29
CA GLY A 105 -1.27 -18.50 -5.25
C GLY A 105 -2.60 -19.26 -5.18
N GLN A 106 -3.11 -19.54 -3.97
CA GLN A 106 -4.40 -20.19 -3.77
C GLN A 106 -5.55 -19.37 -4.38
N MET A 107 -5.46 -18.03 -4.38
CA MET A 107 -6.49 -17.18 -4.97
C MET A 107 -6.58 -17.30 -6.50
N SER A 108 -5.55 -17.84 -7.19
CA SER A 108 -5.60 -18.04 -8.65
C SER A 108 -6.81 -18.85 -9.12
N MET A 109 -7.24 -19.82 -8.32
CA MET A 109 -8.38 -20.68 -8.62
C MET A 109 -9.72 -19.93 -8.61
N PHE A 110 -9.79 -18.79 -7.91
CA PHE A 110 -11.02 -18.06 -7.67
C PHE A 110 -11.02 -16.68 -8.36
N ALA A 111 -9.90 -15.96 -8.30
CA ALA A 111 -9.69 -14.64 -8.89
C ALA A 111 -9.10 -14.70 -10.31
N GLY A 112 -8.62 -15.86 -10.74
CA GLY A 112 -7.91 -16.04 -11.99
C GLY A 112 -6.42 -15.67 -11.92
N LEU A 113 -5.68 -16.09 -12.94
CA LEU A 113 -4.24 -15.84 -13.05
C LEU A 113 -3.86 -14.35 -13.08
N PRO A 114 -4.59 -13.44 -13.76
CA PRO A 114 -4.18 -12.02 -13.81
C PRO A 114 -4.13 -11.35 -12.43
N ALA A 115 -5.12 -11.61 -11.58
CA ALA A 115 -5.18 -11.07 -10.23
C ALA A 115 -4.05 -11.62 -9.35
N MET A 116 -3.81 -12.94 -9.43
CA MET A 116 -2.72 -13.60 -8.72
C MET A 116 -1.36 -13.04 -9.14
N THR A 117 -1.08 -12.94 -10.44
CA THR A 117 0.19 -12.44 -10.97
C THR A 117 0.44 -11.00 -10.52
N ARG A 118 -0.58 -10.13 -10.58
CA ARG A 118 -0.47 -8.75 -10.11
C ARG A 118 -0.17 -8.68 -8.61
N ALA A 119 -0.90 -9.44 -7.80
CA ALA A 119 -0.66 -9.51 -6.36
C ALA A 119 0.75 -10.01 -6.03
N MET A 120 1.24 -11.01 -6.77
CA MET A 120 2.59 -11.58 -6.59
C MET A 120 3.68 -10.55 -6.89
N GLN A 121 3.53 -9.76 -7.97
CA GLN A 121 4.47 -8.69 -8.31
C GLN A 121 4.55 -7.65 -7.19
N LEU A 122 3.39 -7.18 -6.71
CA LEU A 122 3.33 -6.20 -5.62
C LEU A 122 3.91 -6.75 -4.30
N ALA A 123 3.70 -8.05 -4.02
CA ALA A 123 4.28 -8.70 -2.86
C ALA A 123 5.81 -8.83 -2.96
N GLN A 124 6.34 -9.18 -4.14
CA GLN A 124 7.77 -9.29 -4.39
C GLN A 124 8.50 -7.96 -4.18
N GLU A 125 7.94 -6.85 -4.67
CA GLU A 125 8.49 -5.50 -4.43
C GLU A 125 8.78 -5.25 -2.93
N VAL A 126 7.90 -5.74 -2.04
CA VAL A 126 8.04 -5.57 -0.59
C VAL A 126 8.99 -6.57 0.05
N MET A 127 9.04 -7.80 -0.47
CA MET A 127 9.90 -8.86 0.06
C MET A 127 11.38 -8.63 -0.31
N GLU A 128 11.64 -8.07 -1.49
CA GLU A 128 12.99 -7.79 -2.02
C GLU A 128 13.61 -6.50 -1.44
N ASP A 129 12.78 -5.50 -1.07
CA ASP A 129 13.19 -4.21 -0.47
C ASP A 129 14.05 -4.33 0.83
N LYS A 130 14.23 -5.53 1.39
CA LYS A 130 15.02 -5.77 2.61
C LYS A 130 16.47 -6.21 2.37
N GLU A 131 16.89 -6.57 1.16
CA GLU A 131 18.29 -6.95 0.92
C GLU A 131 19.26 -5.74 0.91
N ASP A 132 18.75 -4.52 0.72
CA ASP A 132 19.58 -3.31 0.58
C ASP A 132 19.74 -2.46 1.85
N THR A 133 19.16 -2.86 3.00
CA THR A 133 19.27 -2.07 4.26
C THR A 133 20.30 -2.61 5.27
N GLU A 134 21.08 -3.64 4.92
CA GLU A 134 22.12 -4.24 5.79
C GLU A 134 23.55 -4.24 5.17
N LYS A 135 23.89 -3.25 4.33
CA LYS A 135 25.29 -3.03 3.90
C LYS A 135 25.79 -1.62 4.20
#